data_AF-A0A3M2G7J0-F1
#
_entry.id   AF-A0A3M2G7J0-F1
#
_cell.length_a   1.000
_cell.length_b   1.000
_cell.length_c   1.000
_cell.angle_alpha   90.00
_cell.angle_beta   90.00
_cell.angle_gamma   90.00
#
_symmetry.space_group_name_H-M   'P 1'
#
loop_
_entity.id
_entity.type
_entity.pdbx_description
1 polymer ?
#
loop_
_entity_poly.entity_id
_entity_poly.type
_entity_poly.pdbx_seq_one_letter_code
_entity_poly.pdbx_strand_id
1 'polypeptide(L)'
;MSKGSDEQPYIVTIGFNNTGIEFASCTCPYDWGGWCKQIVATLLEYHYHPKQIPEKPPITELLDQLDPLQWGEIILNLCQINPEVIEAVERMVDQ
;
A
#
# COMPACT_ATOMS: atom_id res chain seq x y z
N MET A 1 -32.81 -8.43 -9.33
CA MET A 1 -31.75 -9.07 -10.14
C MET A 1 -30.43 -8.40 -9.78
N SER A 2 -29.45 -9.23 -9.41
CA SER A 2 -28.01 -8.98 -9.17
C SER A 2 -27.60 -7.77 -8.33
N LYS A 3 -27.19 -8.07 -7.08
CA LYS A 3 -26.38 -7.21 -6.19
C LYS A 3 -25.12 -6.75 -6.93
N GLY A 4 -24.89 -5.44 -6.98
CA GLY A 4 -23.58 -4.89 -7.35
C GLY A 4 -22.56 -5.41 -6.35
N SER A 5 -21.56 -6.13 -6.84
CA SER A 5 -20.38 -6.52 -6.09
C SER A 5 -19.73 -5.24 -5.53
N ASP A 6 -19.39 -5.23 -4.24
CA ASP A 6 -18.49 -4.23 -3.65
C ASP A 6 -17.15 -4.30 -4.40
N GLU A 7 -17.03 -3.55 -5.50
CA GLU A 7 -15.77 -3.41 -6.22
C GLU A 7 -14.84 -2.59 -5.32
N GLN A 8 -13.90 -3.29 -4.65
CA GLN A 8 -12.84 -2.64 -3.90
C GLN A 8 -12.11 -1.63 -4.80
N PRO A 9 -11.72 -0.47 -4.28
CA PRO A 9 -11.02 0.53 -5.06
C PRO A 9 -9.71 -0.06 -5.60
N TYR A 10 -9.42 0.24 -6.87
CA TYR A 10 -8.11 -0.10 -7.44
C TYR A 10 -7.02 0.69 -6.72
N ILE A 11 -5.97 -0.01 -6.29
CA ILE A 11 -4.81 0.57 -5.62
C ILE A 11 -3.74 0.77 -6.68
N VAL A 12 -3.27 2.00 -6.82
CA VAL A 12 -2.13 2.39 -7.68
C VAL A 12 -0.94 2.67 -6.78
N THR A 13 0.20 2.05 -7.09
CA THR A 13 1.46 2.27 -6.39
C THR A 13 2.51 2.76 -7.38
N ILE A 14 3.11 3.93 -7.12
CA ILE A 14 4.18 4.51 -7.92
C ILE A 14 5.42 4.69 -7.05
N GLY A 15 6.55 4.13 -7.49
CA GLY A 15 7.86 4.37 -6.89
C GLY A 15 8.67 5.35 -7.73
N PHE A 16 9.36 6.29 -7.07
CA PHE A 16 10.23 7.26 -7.71
C PHE A 16 11.68 7.08 -7.25
N ASN A 17 12.63 7.32 -8.16
CA ASN A 17 14.05 7.44 -7.88
C ASN A 17 14.60 8.75 -8.46
N ASN A 18 15.92 8.95 -8.37
CA ASN A 18 16.58 10.19 -8.83
C ASN A 18 16.44 10.47 -10.34
N THR A 19 16.01 9.48 -11.13
CA THR A 19 15.86 9.59 -12.59
C THR A 19 14.40 9.66 -13.06
N GLY A 20 13.43 9.48 -12.15
CA GLY A 20 12.01 9.50 -12.47
C GLY A 20 11.25 8.34 -11.82
N ILE A 21 10.29 7.77 -12.55
CA ILE A 21 9.48 6.65 -12.08
C ILE A 21 10.32 5.37 -12.13
N GLU A 22 10.55 4.76 -10.97
CA GLU A 22 11.25 3.47 -10.82
C GLU A 22 10.32 2.29 -11.14
N PHE A 23 9.10 2.33 -10.60
CA PHE A 23 8.08 1.33 -10.86
C PHE A 23 6.67 1.92 -10.77
N ALA A 24 5.72 1.24 -11.41
CA ALA A 24 4.30 1.54 -11.30
C ALA A 24 3.50 0.24 -11.34
N SER A 25 2.56 0.07 -10.42
CA SER A 25 1.65 -1.08 -10.39
C SER A 25 0.22 -0.62 -10.08
N CYS A 26 -0.75 -1.41 -10.54
CA CYS A 26 -2.16 -1.18 -10.27
C CYS A 26 -2.86 -2.51 -10.02
N THR A 27 -3.76 -2.59 -9.06
CA THR A 27 -4.57 -3.79 -8.79
C THR A 27 -5.72 -3.99 -9.79
N CYS A 28 -5.77 -3.21 -10.88
CA CYS A 28 -6.84 -3.34 -11.86
C CYS A 28 -6.64 -4.58 -12.73
N PRO A 29 -7.71 -5.29 -13.11
CA PRO A 29 -7.60 -6.50 -13.95
C PRO A 29 -7.22 -6.21 -15.41
N TYR A 30 -7.18 -4.93 -15.78
CA TYR A 30 -6.90 -4.47 -17.14
C TYR A 30 -5.45 -4.00 -17.27
N ASP A 31 -4.51 -4.92 -17.03
CA ASP A 31 -3.11 -4.74 -17.36
C ASP A 31 -2.85 -5.31 -18.76
N TRP A 32 -3.06 -4.49 -19.79
CA TRP A 32 -2.77 -4.86 -21.18
C TRP A 32 -1.26 -4.80 -21.51
N GLY A 33 -0.40 -5.14 -20.54
CA GLY A 33 1.05 -5.19 -20.68
C GLY A 33 1.71 -3.82 -20.59
N GLY A 34 1.16 -2.91 -19.77
CA GLY A 34 1.67 -1.54 -19.67
C GLY A 34 0.96 -0.71 -18.61
N TRP A 35 1.22 0.60 -18.60
CA TRP A 35 0.59 1.49 -17.64
C TRP A 35 -0.88 1.69 -17.96
N CYS A 36 -1.75 1.16 -17.10
CA CYS A 36 -3.19 1.31 -17.22
C CYS A 36 -3.62 2.78 -17.07
N LYS A 37 -4.88 3.06 -17.43
CA LYS A 37 -5.45 4.41 -17.33
C LYS A 37 -5.42 4.97 -15.90
N GLN A 38 -5.47 4.11 -14.88
CA GLN A 38 -5.41 4.53 -13.49
C GLN A 38 -4.00 5.04 -13.13
N ILE A 39 -2.95 4.33 -13.54
CA ILE A 39 -1.56 4.78 -13.36
C ILE A 39 -1.37 6.15 -14.02
N VAL A 40 -1.80 6.30 -15.28
CA VAL A 40 -1.67 7.57 -16.00
C VAL A 40 -2.45 8.70 -15.31
N ALA A 41 -3.69 8.43 -14.88
CA ALA A 41 -4.50 9.42 -14.17
C ALA A 41 -3.85 9.83 -12.84
N THR A 42 -3.33 8.88 -12.05
CA THR A 42 -2.62 9.17 -10.80
C THR A 42 -1.38 10.03 -11.03
N LEU A 43 -0.59 9.73 -12.07
CA LEU A 43 0.61 10.51 -12.41
C LEU A 43 0.26 11.92 -12.88
N LEU A 44 -0.80 12.08 -13.67
CA LEU A 44 -1.29 13.40 -14.10
C LEU A 44 -1.79 14.22 -12.92
N GLU A 45 -2.57 13.60 -12.02
CA GLU A 45 -3.05 14.26 -10.80
C GLU A 45 -1.86 14.69 -9.92
N TYR A 46 -0.88 13.80 -9.74
CA TYR A 46 0.36 14.13 -9.04
C TYR A 46 1.13 15.27 -9.69
N HIS A 47 1.18 15.32 -11.03
CA HIS A 47 1.88 16.37 -11.77
C HIS A 47 1.19 17.73 -11.68
N TYR A 48 -0.13 17.78 -11.88
CA TYR A 48 -0.88 19.03 -11.93
C TYR A 48 -1.29 19.54 -10.55
N HIS A 49 -1.51 18.63 -9.60
CA HIS A 49 -2.07 18.92 -8.30
C HIS A 49 -1.27 18.27 -7.15
N PRO A 50 0.07 18.39 -7.10
CA PRO A 50 0.90 17.69 -6.11
C PRO A 50 0.53 18.08 -4.67
N LYS A 51 0.12 19.34 -4.44
CA LYS A 51 -0.29 19.85 -3.12
C LYS A 51 -1.61 19.28 -2.60
N GLN A 52 -2.41 18.64 -3.46
CA GLN A 52 -3.66 18.01 -3.05
C GLN A 52 -3.45 16.57 -2.56
N ILE A 53 -2.26 16.00 -2.80
CA ILE A 53 -1.91 14.67 -2.35
C ILE A 53 -1.26 14.81 -0.97
N PRO A 54 -1.94 14.39 0.11
CA PRO A 54 -1.38 14.51 1.45
C PRO A 54 -0.15 13.61 1.57
N GLU A 55 0.98 14.22 1.92
CA GLU A 55 2.15 13.46 2.35
C GLU A 55 1.81 12.74 3.66
N LYS A 56 1.97 11.43 3.66
CA LYS A 56 1.86 10.62 4.88
C LYS A 56 3.24 10.54 5.52
N PRO A 57 3.33 10.62 6.86
CA PRO A 57 4.59 10.39 7.55
C PRO A 57 5.12 8.99 7.19
N PRO A 58 6.45 8.82 7.15
CA PRO A 58 7.03 7.50 6.98
C PRO A 58 6.53 6.55 8.06
N ILE A 59 6.42 5.26 7.72
CA ILE A 59 5.90 4.27 8.67
C ILE A 59 6.71 4.26 9.98
N THR A 60 8.02 4.53 9.92
CA THR A 60 8.89 4.63 11.11
C THR A 60 8.40 5.69 12.09
N GLU A 61 7.97 6.86 11.63
CA GLU A 61 7.45 7.93 12.50
C GLU A 61 6.12 7.53 13.15
N LEU A 62 5.28 6.75 12.46
CA LEU A 62 4.05 6.23 13.05
C LEU A 62 4.36 5.17 14.11
N LEU A 63 5.36 4.34 13.85
CA LEU A 63 5.80 3.26 14.71
C LEU A 63 6.49 3.76 15.98
N ASP A 64 7.25 4.85 15.90
CA ASP A 64 7.92 5.49 17.04
C ASP A 64 6.94 6.08 18.07
N GLN A 65 5.67 6.28 17.69
CA GLN A 65 4.62 6.79 18.58
C GLN A 65 3.95 5.70 19.41
N LEU A 66 4.22 4.43 19.12
CA LEU A 66 3.54 3.29 19.73
C LEU A 66 4.30 2.78 20.94
N ASP A 67 3.58 2.50 22.03
CA ASP A 67 4.14 1.77 23.15
C ASP A 67 4.21 0.26 22.87
N PRO A 68 5.00 -0.51 23.66
CA PRO A 68 5.16 -1.95 23.43
C PRO A 68 3.85 -2.77 23.46
N LEU A 69 2.83 -2.31 24.19
CA LEU A 69 1.55 -3.00 24.25
C LEU A 69 0.75 -2.76 22.97
N GLN A 70 0.71 -1.54 22.48
CA GLN A 70 0.11 -1.17 21.19
C GLN A 70 0.77 -1.90 20.02
N TRP A 71 2.10 -2.04 20.06
CA TRP A 71 2.85 -2.86 19.10
C TRP A 71 2.36 -4.30 19.06
N GLY A 72 2.21 -4.93 20.23
CA GLY A 72 1.71 -6.30 20.34
C GLY A 72 0.30 -6.44 19.74
N GLU A 73 -0.60 -5.50 20.06
CA GLU A 73 -1.97 -5.49 19.51
C GLU A 73 -1.99 -5.36 17.99
N ILE A 74 -1.16 -4.48 17.42
CA ILE A 74 -1.08 -4.29 15.97
C ILE A 74 -0.59 -5.55 15.27
N ILE A 75 0.48 -6.18 15.78
CA ILE A 75 1.00 -7.42 15.20
C ILE A 75 -0.04 -8.53 15.29
N LEU A 76 -0.73 -8.69 16.42
CA LEU A 76 -1.80 -9.68 16.57
C LEU A 76 -2.94 -9.45 15.56
N ASN A 77 -3.35 -8.20 15.36
CA ASN A 77 -4.37 -7.86 14.36
C ASN A 77 -3.89 -8.18 12.94
N LEU A 78 -2.63 -7.88 12.61
CA LEU A 78 -2.07 -8.20 11.29
C LEU A 78 -1.99 -9.72 11.05
N CYS A 79 -1.62 -10.50 12.07
CA CYS A 79 -1.62 -11.97 12.00
C CYS A 79 -3.02 -12.56 11.73
N GLN A 80 -4.09 -11.93 12.23
CA GLN A 80 -5.46 -12.37 11.96
C GLN A 80 -5.89 -12.14 10.51
N ILE A 81 -5.34 -11.11 9.86
CA ILE A 81 -5.73 -10.68 8.51
C ILE A 81 -4.83 -11.34 7.46
N ASN A 82 -3.54 -11.51 7.75
CA ASN A 82 -2.56 -12.04 6.82
C ASN A 82 -1.70 -13.14 7.46
N PRO A 83 -1.95 -14.43 7.13
CA PRO A 83 -1.19 -15.56 7.66
C PRO A 83 0.33 -15.48 7.42
N GLU A 84 0.78 -14.81 6.34
CA GLU A 84 2.22 -14.65 6.05
C GLU A 84 2.95 -13.87 7.15
N VAL A 85 2.24 -13.04 7.91
CA VAL A 85 2.79 -12.31 9.05
C VAL A 85 3.11 -13.26 10.20
N ILE A 86 2.32 -14.32 10.40
CA ILE A 86 2.59 -15.34 11.42
C ILE A 86 3.89 -16.05 11.09
N GLU A 87 4.06 -16.51 9.84
CA GLU A 87 5.29 -17.16 9.39
C GLU A 87 6.52 -16.25 9.54
N ALA A 88 6.36 -14.94 9.29
CA ALA A 88 7.42 -13.97 9.49
C ALA A 88 7.81 -13.84 10.98
N VAL A 89 6.83 -13.75 11.88
CA VAL A 89 7.06 -13.66 13.33
C VAL A 89 7.73 -14.92 13.87
N GLU A 90 7.26 -16.11 13.48
CA GLU A 90 7.86 -17.40 13.88
C GLU A 90 9.36 -17.45 13.52
N ARG A 91 9.71 -17.07 12.28
CA ARG A 91 11.10 -17.00 11.83
C ARG A 91 11.98 -16.03 12.62
N MET A 92 11.40 -15.01 13.25
CA MET A 92 12.14 -13.99 14.02
C MET A 92 12.28 -14.38 15.49
N VAL A 93 11.33 -15.12 16.05
CA VAL A 93 11.37 -15.60 17.45
C VAL A 93 12.29 -16.82 17.59
N ASP A 94 12.40 -17.65 16.56
CA ASP A 94 13.25 -18.84 16.56
C ASP A 94 14.76 -18.55 16.30
N GLN A 95 15.16 -17.27 16.30
CA GLN A 95 16.55 -16.79 16.15
C GLN A 95 17.12 -16.30 17.49
#